data_AF-A0A9E6ELG4-F1
#
_entry.id   AF-A0A9E6ELG4-F1
#
_cell.length_a   1.000
_cell.length_b   1.000
_cell.length_c   1.000
_cell.angle_alpha   90.00
_cell.angle_beta   90.00
_cell.angle_gamma   90.00
#
_symmetry.space_group_name_H-M   'P 1'
#
loop_
_entity.id
_entity.type
_entity.pdbx_description
1 polymer ?
#
loop_
_entity_poly.entity_id
_entity_poly.type
_entity_poly.pdbx_seq_one_letter_code
_entity_poly.pdbx_strand_id
1 'polypeptide(L)'
;MFSDSQSGTPIKRCPARGLDVATITGLEPLGALTRVVLDAGFPLHALITTWAAQDLDLAAGQEVHALIKASAIQVVPIEDPSGA
;
A
#
# COMPACT_ATOMS: atom_id res chain seq x y z
N MET A 1 8.86 -27.40 14.30
CA MET A 1 8.93 -27.47 12.83
C MET A 1 7.66 -26.83 12.28
N PHE A 2 7.81 -25.70 11.58
CA PHE A 2 6.84 -24.97 10.74
C PHE A 2 5.39 -24.87 11.25
N SER A 3 5.08 -23.79 11.97
CA SER A 3 4.48 -22.56 11.43
C SER A 3 2.96 -22.64 11.47
N ASP A 4 2.40 -22.13 12.57
CA ASP A 4 0.99 -21.77 12.64
C ASP A 4 0.69 -20.73 11.55
N SER A 5 -0.11 -21.20 10.59
CA SER A 5 -0.63 -20.45 9.46
C SER A 5 -1.47 -19.29 9.98
N GLN A 6 -1.05 -18.06 9.68
CA GLN A 6 -1.79 -16.84 9.95
C GLN A 6 -3.16 -16.88 9.28
N SER A 7 -4.20 -17.30 10.00
CA SER A 7 -5.59 -17.11 9.58
C SER A 7 -6.07 -15.73 10.02
N GLY A 8 -5.60 -14.69 9.32
CA GLY A 8 -6.18 -13.35 9.44
C GLY A 8 -7.64 -13.38 9.01
N THR A 9 -8.55 -13.03 9.92
CA THR A 9 -9.99 -12.93 9.65
C THR A 9 -10.23 -12.02 8.44
N PRO A 10 -11.04 -12.41 7.43
CA PRO A 10 -11.25 -11.57 6.26
C PRO A 10 -11.97 -10.28 6.65
N ILE A 11 -11.28 -9.15 6.56
CA ILE A 11 -11.88 -7.83 6.75
C ILE A 11 -12.96 -7.60 5.68
N LYS A 12 -14.13 -7.16 6.13
CA LYS A 12 -15.35 -6.96 5.34
C LYS A 12 -15.04 -6.14 4.08
N ARG A 13 -15.20 -6.73 2.88
CA ARG A 13 -14.92 -6.06 1.60
C ARG A 13 -15.61 -4.70 1.52
N CYS A 14 -14.82 -3.65 1.38
CA CYS A 14 -15.32 -2.34 1.01
C CYS A 14 -15.82 -2.38 -0.44
N PRO A 15 -17.00 -1.83 -0.76
CA PRO A 15 -17.58 -1.88 -2.11
C PRO A 15 -16.88 -0.98 -3.14
N ALA A 16 -15.93 -0.15 -2.72
CA ALA A 16 -14.98 0.47 -3.63
C ALA A 16 -13.97 -0.60 -4.05
N ARG A 17 -13.91 -0.95 -5.35
CA ARG A 17 -12.96 -1.89 -5.96
C ARG A 17 -11.61 -1.81 -5.23
N GLY A 18 -11.40 -2.72 -4.29
CA GLY A 18 -10.37 -2.60 -3.27
C GLY A 18 -9.09 -3.20 -3.79
N LEU A 19 -8.00 -2.47 -3.59
CA LEU A 19 -6.65 -2.95 -3.84
C LEU A 19 -6.43 -4.22 -3.02
N ASP A 20 -6.03 -5.30 -3.70
CA ASP A 20 -5.67 -6.57 -3.08
C ASP A 20 -4.46 -6.40 -2.13
N VAL A 21 -4.14 -7.45 -1.37
CA VAL A 21 -3.01 -7.49 -0.43
C VAL A 21 -1.74 -6.94 -1.10
N ALA A 22 -1.09 -5.98 -0.44
CA ALA A 22 0.15 -5.39 -0.89
C ALA A 22 1.31 -5.89 -0.02
N THR A 23 2.46 -6.17 -0.61
CA THR A 23 3.66 -6.56 0.13
C THR A 23 4.56 -5.34 0.32
N ILE A 24 5.03 -5.11 1.54
CA ILE A 24 6.04 -4.08 1.79
C ILE A 24 7.37 -4.53 1.19
N THR A 25 7.89 -3.78 0.23
CA THR A 25 9.19 -4.06 -0.38
C THR A 25 10.31 -3.22 0.24
N GLY A 26 9.98 -2.11 0.91
CA GLY A 26 10.96 -1.27 1.58
C GLY A 26 10.35 -0.23 2.50
N LEU A 27 11.14 0.23 3.46
CA LEU A 27 10.82 1.35 4.35
C LEU A 27 12.02 2.32 4.36
N GLU A 28 11.75 3.58 4.04
CA GLU A 28 12.73 4.65 3.98
C GLU A 28 12.33 5.76 4.96
N PRO A 29 13.01 5.89 6.12
CA PRO A 29 12.76 6.98 7.06
C PRO A 29 13.19 8.33 6.46
N LEU A 30 12.27 9.30 6.46
CA LEU A 30 12.44 10.68 5.98
C LEU A 30 12.22 11.66 7.15
N GLY A 31 12.82 11.36 8.31
CA GLY A 31 12.65 12.12 9.55
C GLY A 31 11.34 11.78 10.27
N ALA A 32 10.40 12.73 10.31
CA ALA A 32 9.10 12.53 10.96
C ALA A 32 8.14 11.64 10.14
N LEU A 33 8.44 11.45 8.86
CA LEU A 33 7.71 10.58 7.97
C LEU A 33 8.57 9.37 7.60
N THR A 34 7.93 8.28 7.23
CA THR A 34 8.55 7.11 6.63
C THR A 34 7.84 6.82 5.31
N ARG A 35 8.62 6.68 4.24
CA ARG A 35 8.12 6.22 2.96
C ARG A 35 8.10 4.70 2.98
N VAL A 36 6.93 4.13 2.74
CA VAL A 36 6.72 2.69 2.60
C VAL A 36 6.57 2.39 1.12
N VAL A 37 7.42 1.52 0.61
CA VAL A 37 7.33 1.00 -0.75
C VAL A 37 6.53 -0.30 -0.69
N LEU A 38 5.51 -0.37 -1.53
CA LEU A 38 4.51 -1.43 -1.55
C LEU A 38 4.42 -2.01 -2.96
N ASP A 39 4.24 -3.32 -3.05
CA ASP A 39 3.90 -4.01 -4.29
C ASP A 39 2.49 -4.60 -4.18
N ALA A 40 1.56 -4.05 -4.96
CA ALA A 40 0.18 -4.53 -5.08
C ALA A 40 -0.14 -4.98 -6.52
N GLY A 41 0.88 -5.43 -7.26
CA GLY A 41 0.84 -5.64 -8.72
C GLY A 41 1.31 -4.41 -9.51
N PHE A 42 1.56 -3.30 -8.82
CA PHE A 42 2.26 -2.12 -9.32
C PHE A 42 2.95 -1.43 -8.13
N PRO A 43 4.04 -0.69 -8.36
CA PRO A 43 4.76 -0.02 -7.29
C PRO A 43 3.93 1.12 -6.71
N LEU A 44 3.72 1.07 -5.40
CA LEU A 44 3.02 2.06 -4.61
C LEU A 44 3.96 2.66 -3.58
N HIS A 45 3.88 3.98 -3.39
CA HIS A 45 4.62 4.68 -2.35
C HIS A 45 3.63 5.35 -1.40
N ALA A 46 3.64 4.91 -0.14
CA ALA A 46 2.88 5.54 0.92
C ALA A 46 3.80 6.39 1.78
N LEU A 47 3.34 7.58 2.16
CA LEU A 47 4.00 8.39 3.18
C LEU A 47 3.16 8.31 4.44
N ILE A 48 3.76 7.76 5.50
CA ILE A 48 3.13 7.64 6.82
C ILE A 48 4.04 8.29 7.86
N THR A 49 3.52 8.54 9.05
CA THR A 49 4.36 9.01 10.15
C THR A 49 5.29 7.90 10.62
N THR A 50 6.52 8.25 11.01
CA THR A 50 7.49 7.28 11.56
C THR A 50 6.95 6.61 12.81
N TRP A 51 6.21 7.33 13.64
CA TRP A 51 5.52 6.77 14.79
C TRP A 51 4.51 5.68 14.40
N ALA A 52 3.68 5.90 13.38
CA ALA A 52 2.73 4.88 12.93
C ALA A 52 3.44 3.67 12.32
N ALA A 53 4.55 3.87 11.61
CA ALA A 53 5.35 2.78 11.07
C ALA A 53 5.90 1.86 12.17
N GLN A 54 6.31 2.46 13.30
CA GLN A 54 6.80 1.74 14.48
C GLN A 54 5.67 1.11 15.29
N ASP A 55 4.57 1.82 15.51
CA ASP A 55 3.41 1.35 16.27
C ASP A 55 2.73 0.15 15.58
N LEU A 56 2.73 0.13 14.25
CA LEU A 56 2.22 -0.98 13.44
C LEU A 56 3.28 -2.06 13.14
N ASP A 57 4.50 -1.91 13.66
CA ASP A 57 5.65 -2.81 13.45
C ASP A 57 5.87 -3.17 11.97
N LEU A 58 5.86 -2.16 11.10
CA LEU A 58 5.98 -2.35 9.66
C LEU A 58 7.41 -2.75 9.28
N ALA A 59 7.50 -3.85 8.54
CA ALA A 59 8.74 -4.44 8.07
C ALA A 59 8.62 -4.89 6.61
N ALA A 60 9.76 -4.91 5.92
CA ALA A 60 9.82 -5.45 4.56
C ALA A 60 9.42 -6.94 4.57
N GLY A 61 8.66 -7.35 3.56
CA GLY A 61 8.11 -8.70 3.40
C GLY A 61 6.75 -8.92 4.08
N GLN A 62 6.23 -7.94 4.83
CA GLN A 62 4.89 -8.05 5.42
C GLN A 62 3.79 -7.74 4.39
N GLU A 63 2.70 -8.48 4.52
CA GLU A 63 1.46 -8.25 3.79
C GLU A 63 0.61 -7.22 4.52
N VAL A 64 0.17 -6.19 3.81
CA VAL A 64 -0.65 -5.10 4.31
C VAL A 64 -1.77 -4.77 3.35
N HIS A 65 -2.81 -4.12 3.86
CA HIS A 65 -3.87 -3.56 3.03
C HIS A 65 -3.64 -2.07 2.80
N ALA A 66 -3.41 -1.68 1.55
CA ALA A 66 -3.32 -0.27 1.16
C ALA A 66 -4.72 0.28 0.83
N LEU A 67 -5.25 1.10 1.74
CA LEU A 67 -6.55 1.76 1.57
C LEU A 67 -6.38 3.10 0.84
N ILE A 68 -6.91 3.20 -0.37
CA ILE A 68 -6.85 4.42 -1.18
C ILE A 68 -8.21 5.12 -1.15
N LYS A 69 -8.23 6.39 -0.75
CA LYS A 69 -9.44 7.21 -0.80
C LYS A 69 -9.71 7.60 -2.26
N ALA A 70 -10.78 7.05 -2.86
CA ALA A 70 -11.10 7.26 -4.27
C ALA A 70 -11.17 8.73 -4.69
N SER A 71 -11.67 9.62 -3.83
CA SER A 71 -11.75 11.06 -4.12
C SER A 71 -10.38 11.78 -4.15
N ALA A 72 -9.32 11.14 -3.69
CA ALA A 72 -7.95 11.66 -3.75
C ALA A 72 -7.21 11.20 -5.02
N ILE A 73 -7.83 10.33 -5.84
CA ILE A 73 -7.27 9.89 -7.11
C ILE A 73 -7.50 11.01 -8.14
N GLN A 74 -6.43 11.46 -8.79
CA GLN A 74 -6.48 12.38 -9.92
C GLN A 74 -6.13 11.60 -11.17
N VAL A 75 -7.00 11.65 -12.20
CA VAL A 75 -6.75 11.01 -13.49
C VAL A 75 -6.33 12.10 -14.47
N VAL A 76 -5.18 11.92 -15.09
CA VAL A 76 -4.69 12.80 -16.15
C VAL A 76 -4.93 12.08 -17.48
N PRO A 77 -5.69 12.68 -18.43
CA PRO A 77 -5.80 12.12 -19.76
C PRO A 77 -4.44 12.19 -20.45
N ILE A 78 -4.01 11.05 -20.98
CA ILE A 78 -2.88 11.03 -21.91
C ILE A 78 -3.47 11.34 -23.27
N GLU A 79 -3.13 12.52 -23.80
CA GLU A 79 -3.37 12.82 -25.21
C GLU A 79 -2.41 11.94 -26.01
N ASP A 80 -2.95 11.08 -26.88
CA ASP A 80 -2.13 10.47 -27.91
C ASP A 80 -1.60 11.60 -28.80
N PRO A 81 -0.27 11.72 -29.04
CA PRO A 81 0.27 12.69 -29.99
C PRO A 81 -0.10 12.35 -31.45
N SER A 82 -1.02 11.40 -31.68
CA SER A 82 -1.41 10.88 -32.98
C SER A 82 -2.93 10.92 -33.16
N GLY A 83 -3.44 12.13 -33.38
CA GLY A 83 -4.78 12.38 -33.92
C GLY A 83 -5.06 13.87 -33.83
N ALA A 84 -5.59 14.55 -34.84
CA ALA A 84 -5.92 14.28 -36.22
C ALA A 84 -6.06 15.67 -36.87
#